data_AF-E3NV15-F1
#
_entry.id   AF-E3NV15-F1
#
_cell.length_a   1.000
_cell.length_b   1.000
_cell.length_c   1.000
_cell.angle_alpha   90.00
_cell.angle_beta   90.00
_cell.angle_gamma   90.00
#
_symmetry.space_group_name_H-M   'P 1'
#
loop_
_entity.id
_entity.type
_entity.pdbx_description
1 polymer ?
#
loop_
_entity_poly.entity_id
_entity_poly.type
_entity_poly.pdbx_seq_one_letter_code
_entity_poly.pdbx_strand_id
1 'polypeptide(L)'
;MQIRCLLLLILLVSAISCSPRRGIRVVAVNKDGLFPKRVQSSLESALKWFENAILVQDSSSSYVVDYVGKFVPGYLTPFAGRVTIQTPNKVFSLGILSDEFKTLFEYSDVVVFIRAKPFGCGSQPQAFGGAMRPKSEILRASITKLAFLEYCYNEVSDTFSYFDLFRHEILHSLGYGVFEPHDSAMSVREEKYQWKNEDGTESTATRHFFNTNQPALDEVKKYFGCDSDILKGVESDEGGMHLNEYIFQVSL
;
A
#
# COMPACT_ATOMS: atom_id res chain seq x y z
N MET A 1 -12.39 -37.92 41.61
CA MET A 1 -11.90 -38.09 40.21
C MET A 1 -12.75 -37.25 39.22
N GLN A 2 -12.84 -35.92 39.39
CA GLN A 2 -13.63 -35.07 38.47
C GLN A 2 -12.96 -33.75 38.07
N ILE A 3 -11.79 -33.43 38.62
CA ILE A 3 -11.10 -32.15 38.35
C ILE A 3 -10.11 -32.26 37.17
N ARG A 4 -9.67 -33.48 36.82
CA ARG A 4 -8.70 -33.71 35.72
C ARG A 4 -9.29 -33.60 34.31
N CYS A 5 -10.59 -33.83 34.12
CA CYS A 5 -11.22 -33.68 32.79
C CYS A 5 -11.54 -32.21 32.44
N LEU A 6 -11.73 -31.34 33.43
CA LEU A 6 -12.05 -29.93 33.17
C LEU A 6 -10.83 -29.12 32.69
N LEU A 7 -9.64 -29.46 33.19
CA LEU A 7 -8.37 -28.83 32.77
C LEU A 7 -7.96 -29.17 31.33
N LEU A 8 -8.29 -30.38 30.85
CA LEU A 8 -8.02 -30.79 29.46
C LEU A 8 -8.92 -30.06 28.46
N LEU A 9 -10.18 -29.77 28.83
CA LEU A 9 -11.08 -28.96 27.99
C LEU A 9 -10.65 -27.48 27.94
N ILE A 10 -10.15 -26.91 29.05
CA ILE A 10 -9.67 -25.52 29.06
C ILE A 10 -8.34 -25.38 28.27
N LEU A 11 -7.46 -26.39 28.29
CA LEU A 11 -6.24 -26.41 27.48
C LEU A 11 -6.48 -26.68 25.99
N LEU A 12 -7.62 -27.28 25.61
CA LEU A 12 -8.05 -27.43 24.22
C LEU A 12 -8.73 -26.18 23.65
N VAL A 13 -9.30 -25.31 24.50
CA VAL A 13 -9.85 -24.01 24.07
C VAL A 13 -8.75 -22.95 23.90
N SER A 14 -7.55 -23.20 24.41
CA SER A 14 -6.32 -22.53 23.96
C SER A 14 -5.73 -23.13 22.69
N ALA A 15 -6.53 -23.82 21.86
CA ALA A 15 -6.24 -23.91 20.44
C ALA A 15 -6.23 -22.49 19.88
N ILE A 16 -5.05 -21.88 19.98
CA ILE A 16 -4.68 -20.64 19.34
C ILE A 16 -5.28 -20.71 17.95
N SER A 17 -6.22 -19.82 17.65
CA SER A 17 -6.73 -19.60 16.30
C SER A 17 -5.58 -19.03 15.48
N CYS A 18 -4.59 -19.87 15.18
CA CYS A 18 -3.53 -19.64 14.22
C CYS A 18 -4.17 -19.76 12.84
N SER A 19 -5.00 -18.79 12.45
CA SER A 19 -5.37 -18.66 11.05
C SER A 19 -4.08 -18.59 10.25
N PRO A 20 -3.82 -19.54 9.33
CA PRO A 20 -2.56 -19.61 8.62
C PRO A 20 -2.36 -18.28 7.88
N ARG A 21 -1.22 -17.63 8.15
CA ARG A 21 -0.83 -16.43 7.42
C ARG A 21 -0.21 -16.86 6.09
N ARG A 22 -0.54 -16.16 5.01
CA ARG A 22 0.01 -16.39 3.67
C ARG A 22 0.46 -15.07 3.04
N GLY A 23 1.26 -15.16 1.99
CA GLY A 23 1.61 -14.01 1.17
C GLY A 23 0.37 -13.27 0.66
N ILE A 24 0.43 -11.94 0.63
CA ILE A 24 -0.61 -11.10 0.03
C ILE A 24 -0.67 -11.33 -1.48
N ARG A 25 -1.88 -11.45 -2.00
CA ARG A 25 -2.18 -11.62 -3.43
C ARG A 25 -2.56 -10.27 -4.01
N VAL A 26 -1.57 -9.53 -4.48
CA VAL A 26 -1.77 -8.29 -5.21
C VAL A 26 -1.86 -8.60 -6.69
N VAL A 27 -2.93 -8.11 -7.34
CA VAL A 27 -3.12 -8.23 -8.79
C VAL A 27 -3.19 -6.83 -9.39
N ALA A 28 -2.43 -6.62 -10.46
CA ALA A 28 -2.50 -5.38 -11.23
C ALA A 28 -3.38 -5.58 -12.47
N VAL A 29 -4.26 -4.61 -12.72
CA VAL A 29 -5.18 -4.57 -13.85
C VAL A 29 -4.85 -3.33 -14.67
N ASN A 30 -4.51 -3.49 -15.94
CA ASN A 30 -4.20 -2.40 -16.85
C ASN A 30 -5.13 -2.44 -18.08
N LYS A 31 -5.96 -1.41 -18.24
CA LYS A 31 -6.83 -1.24 -19.43
C LYS A 31 -6.07 -0.80 -20.68
N ASP A 32 -4.89 -0.19 -20.52
CA ASP A 32 -4.11 0.40 -21.59
C ASP A 32 -3.12 -0.60 -22.22
N GLY A 33 -3.13 -1.86 -21.76
CA GLY A 33 -2.32 -2.95 -22.30
C GLY A 33 -1.09 -3.30 -21.48
N LEU A 34 -0.07 -3.85 -22.14
CA LEU A 34 1.22 -4.14 -21.52
C LEU A 34 2.10 -2.91 -21.47
N PHE A 35 2.89 -2.82 -20.42
CA PHE A 35 3.99 -1.87 -20.38
C PHE A 35 5.13 -2.30 -21.29
N PRO A 36 6.00 -1.34 -21.65
CA PRO A 36 7.31 -1.68 -22.16
C PRO A 36 8.06 -2.64 -21.22
N LYS A 37 8.91 -3.48 -21.80
CA LYS A 37 9.49 -4.66 -21.13
C LYS A 37 10.11 -4.35 -19.76
N ARG A 38 10.86 -3.26 -19.64
CA ARG A 38 11.55 -2.88 -18.39
C ARG A 38 10.55 -2.53 -17.28
N VAL A 39 9.55 -1.71 -17.61
CA VAL A 39 8.49 -1.32 -16.68
C VAL A 39 7.62 -2.53 -16.32
N GLN A 40 7.27 -3.38 -17.28
CA GLN A 40 6.51 -4.61 -17.05
C GLN A 40 7.24 -5.58 -16.11
N SER A 41 8.55 -5.78 -16.33
CA SER A 41 9.38 -6.65 -15.48
C SER A 41 9.53 -6.09 -14.06
N SER A 42 9.54 -4.76 -13.92
CA SER A 42 9.59 -4.08 -12.64
C SER A 42 8.28 -4.25 -11.86
N LEU A 43 7.12 -4.16 -12.55
CA LEU A 43 5.82 -4.45 -11.96
C LEU A 43 5.72 -5.91 -11.49
N GLU A 44 6.13 -6.87 -12.32
CA GLU A 44 6.18 -8.30 -11.93
C GLU A 44 7.03 -8.49 -10.67
N SER A 45 8.22 -7.90 -10.64
CA SER A 45 9.14 -7.99 -9.50
C SER A 45 8.55 -7.36 -8.24
N ALA A 46 7.88 -6.22 -8.36
CA ALA A 46 7.21 -5.55 -7.25
C ALA A 46 6.09 -6.43 -6.67
N LEU A 47 5.26 -7.05 -7.51
CA LEU A 47 4.18 -7.94 -7.07
C LEU A 47 4.71 -9.20 -6.37
N LYS A 48 5.80 -9.80 -6.89
CA LYS A 48 6.53 -10.89 -6.22
C LYS A 48 7.08 -10.44 -4.87
N TRP A 49 7.61 -9.22 -4.78
CA TRP A 49 8.12 -8.68 -3.52
C TRP A 49 7.00 -8.58 -2.48
N PHE A 50 5.83 -8.05 -2.84
CA PHE A 50 4.68 -7.97 -1.93
C PHE A 50 4.25 -9.36 -1.43
N GLU A 51 4.09 -10.33 -2.33
CA GLU A 51 3.69 -11.70 -1.97
C GLU A 51 4.65 -12.33 -0.94
N ASN A 52 5.93 -11.98 -0.98
CA ASN A 52 6.93 -12.49 -0.04
C ASN A 52 7.07 -11.63 1.23
N ALA A 53 6.89 -10.31 1.13
CA ALA A 53 7.18 -9.37 2.21
C ALA A 53 5.99 -9.17 3.17
N ILE A 54 4.76 -9.32 2.68
CA ILE A 54 3.55 -9.02 3.47
C ILE A 54 2.72 -10.29 3.64
N LEU A 55 2.50 -10.64 4.91
CA LEU A 55 1.66 -11.76 5.30
C LEU A 55 0.28 -11.27 5.71
N VAL A 56 -0.76 -11.88 5.15
CA VAL A 56 -2.17 -11.58 5.43
C VAL A 56 -2.89 -12.81 5.98
N GLN A 57 -4.00 -12.56 6.67
CA GLN A 57 -4.97 -13.59 7.04
C GLN A 57 -6.12 -13.57 6.04
N ASP A 58 -6.70 -14.74 5.76
CA ASP A 58 -7.85 -14.82 4.88
C ASP A 58 -9.02 -14.02 5.44
N SER A 59 -9.56 -13.13 4.61
CA SER A 59 -10.73 -12.34 4.94
C SER A 59 -11.98 -13.21 4.84
N SER A 60 -12.87 -13.12 5.83
CA SER A 60 -14.22 -13.68 5.74
C SER A 60 -15.16 -12.83 4.88
N SER A 61 -14.72 -11.64 4.44
CA SER A 61 -15.53 -10.71 3.68
C SER A 61 -15.65 -11.12 2.21
N SER A 62 -16.88 -11.16 1.70
CA SER A 62 -17.17 -11.29 0.28
C SER A 62 -17.22 -9.91 -0.37
N TYR A 63 -16.56 -9.77 -1.52
CA TYR A 63 -16.46 -8.51 -2.25
C TYR A 63 -17.24 -8.60 -3.56
N VAL A 64 -18.10 -7.60 -3.82
CA VAL A 64 -18.92 -7.56 -5.04
C VAL A 64 -18.17 -6.80 -6.15
N VAL A 65 -17.93 -7.48 -7.28
CA VAL A 65 -17.21 -6.93 -8.46
C VAL A 65 -17.92 -5.74 -9.10
N ASP A 66 -19.25 -5.66 -8.96
CA ASP A 66 -20.08 -4.58 -9.52
C ASP A 66 -19.62 -3.17 -9.09
N TYR A 67 -18.88 -3.08 -7.99
CA TYR A 67 -18.29 -1.83 -7.51
C TYR A 67 -17.12 -1.30 -8.35
N VAL A 68 -16.43 -2.15 -9.12
CA VAL A 68 -15.31 -1.73 -9.96
C VAL A 68 -15.75 -0.62 -10.92
N GLY A 69 -16.92 -0.73 -11.54
CA GLY A 69 -17.38 0.29 -12.49
C GLY A 69 -17.84 1.58 -11.90
N LYS A 70 -18.32 1.52 -10.67
CA LYS A 70 -18.79 2.69 -9.94
C LYS A 70 -17.64 3.51 -9.39
N PHE A 71 -16.53 2.86 -9.03
CA PHE A 71 -15.47 3.49 -8.26
C PHE A 71 -14.12 3.60 -8.97
N VAL A 72 -13.93 2.93 -10.10
CA VAL A 72 -12.68 3.03 -10.88
C VAL A 72 -12.94 3.80 -12.18
N PRO A 73 -12.70 5.13 -12.20
CA PRO A 73 -12.91 5.94 -13.40
C PRO A 73 -12.06 5.43 -14.57
N GLY A 74 -12.68 5.37 -15.75
CA GLY A 74 -12.06 4.94 -17.00
C GLY A 74 -12.15 3.43 -17.29
N TYR A 75 -12.68 2.62 -16.36
CA TYR A 75 -12.80 1.18 -16.56
C TYR A 75 -14.20 0.73 -17.04
N LEU A 76 -15.25 1.56 -16.88
CA LEU A 76 -16.62 1.16 -17.24
C LEU A 76 -17.46 2.12 -18.10
N THR A 77 -16.91 3.23 -18.62
CA THR A 77 -17.63 4.04 -19.64
C THR A 77 -16.69 4.76 -20.63
N PRO A 78 -16.70 4.46 -21.95
CA PRO A 78 -17.27 3.27 -22.59
C PRO A 78 -16.27 2.10 -22.46
N PHE A 79 -16.71 1.06 -21.75
CA PHE A 79 -16.18 -0.32 -21.68
C PHE A 79 -14.71 -0.55 -22.11
N ALA A 80 -13.81 -0.78 -21.15
CA ALA A 80 -12.44 -1.21 -21.44
C ALA A 80 -12.38 -2.55 -22.22
N GLY A 81 -13.46 -3.34 -22.20
CA GLY A 81 -13.55 -4.61 -22.92
C GLY A 81 -12.67 -5.65 -22.27
N ARG A 82 -11.44 -5.79 -22.78
CA ARG A 82 -10.44 -6.71 -22.29
C ARG A 82 -9.34 -5.93 -21.59
N VAL A 83 -9.01 -6.34 -20.37
CA VAL A 83 -7.96 -5.73 -19.55
C VAL A 83 -6.78 -6.70 -19.43
N THR A 84 -5.58 -6.13 -19.32
CA THR A 84 -4.36 -6.89 -19.04
C THR A 84 -4.26 -7.11 -17.53
N ILE A 85 -4.06 -8.36 -17.15
CA ILE A 85 -3.89 -8.80 -15.77
C ILE A 85 -2.42 -9.18 -15.58
N GLN A 86 -1.78 -8.60 -14.56
CA GLN A 86 -0.50 -9.05 -14.05
C GLN A 86 -0.69 -9.59 -12.63
N THR A 87 -0.31 -10.85 -12.46
CA THR A 87 -0.09 -11.51 -11.16
C THR A 87 1.41 -11.63 -10.92
N PRO A 88 1.90 -12.04 -9.73
CA PRO A 88 3.33 -12.24 -9.53
C PRO A 88 3.99 -13.16 -10.57
N ASN A 89 3.27 -14.16 -11.10
CA ASN A 89 3.87 -15.20 -11.94
C ASN A 89 3.34 -15.27 -13.37
N LYS A 90 2.29 -14.52 -13.70
CA LYS A 90 1.60 -14.63 -14.99
C LYS A 90 1.04 -13.30 -15.47
N VAL A 91 1.03 -13.18 -16.79
CA VAL A 91 0.39 -12.10 -17.54
C VAL A 91 -0.62 -12.69 -18.50
N PHE A 92 -1.85 -12.17 -18.50
CA PHE A 92 -2.92 -12.63 -19.37
C PHE A 92 -3.98 -11.53 -19.52
N SER A 93 -5.00 -11.76 -20.35
CA SER A 93 -6.08 -10.77 -20.53
C SER A 93 -7.44 -11.40 -20.29
N LEU A 94 -8.30 -10.70 -19.55
CA LEU A 94 -9.67 -11.09 -19.25
C LEU A 94 -10.65 -10.02 -19.69
N GLY A 95 -11.89 -10.41 -19.96
CA GLY A 95 -12.99 -9.45 -20.05
C GLY A 95 -13.30 -8.92 -18.65
N ILE A 96 -13.43 -7.61 -18.47
CA ILE A 96 -13.63 -7.06 -17.11
C ILE A 96 -14.96 -7.49 -16.46
N LEU A 97 -15.94 -7.89 -17.26
CA LEU A 97 -17.22 -8.45 -16.80
C LEU A 97 -17.28 -9.98 -16.90
N SER A 98 -16.16 -10.68 -17.15
CA SER A 98 -16.17 -12.13 -17.28
C SER A 98 -16.17 -12.82 -15.92
N ASP A 99 -16.71 -14.04 -15.86
CA ASP A 99 -16.73 -14.85 -14.64
C ASP A 99 -15.30 -15.16 -14.14
N GLU A 100 -14.34 -15.27 -15.06
CA GLU A 100 -12.93 -15.44 -14.72
C GLU A 100 -12.36 -14.18 -14.03
N PHE A 101 -12.76 -12.98 -14.47
CA PHE A 101 -12.34 -11.75 -13.79
C PHE A 101 -12.96 -11.66 -12.41
N LYS A 102 -14.23 -12.05 -12.27
CA LYS A 102 -14.89 -12.12 -10.97
C LYS A 102 -14.21 -13.10 -10.03
N THR A 103 -13.87 -14.28 -10.53
CA THR A 103 -13.11 -15.28 -9.77
C THR A 103 -11.76 -14.73 -9.32
N LEU A 104 -10.97 -14.17 -10.25
CA LEU A 104 -9.69 -13.52 -9.94
C LEU A 104 -9.85 -12.43 -8.88
N PHE A 105 -10.89 -11.60 -9.02
CA PHE A 105 -11.19 -10.53 -8.09
C PHE A 105 -11.48 -11.09 -6.71
N GLU A 106 -12.29 -12.14 -6.57
CA GLU A 106 -12.60 -12.78 -5.30
C GLU A 106 -11.35 -13.36 -4.61
N TYR A 107 -10.46 -14.03 -5.36
CA TYR A 107 -9.25 -14.68 -4.83
C TYR A 107 -8.08 -13.75 -4.49
N SER A 108 -8.07 -12.53 -5.03
CA SER A 108 -7.04 -11.53 -4.72
C SER A 108 -7.21 -11.01 -3.30
N ASP A 109 -6.22 -10.36 -2.72
CA ASP A 109 -6.43 -9.54 -1.51
C ASP A 109 -6.58 -8.07 -1.89
N VAL A 110 -5.81 -7.64 -2.90
CA VAL A 110 -5.80 -6.29 -3.43
C VAL A 110 -5.75 -6.33 -4.95
N VAL A 111 -6.55 -5.48 -5.59
CA VAL A 111 -6.62 -5.31 -7.03
C VAL A 111 -6.28 -3.86 -7.36
N VAL A 112 -5.14 -3.65 -7.99
CA VAL A 112 -4.59 -2.34 -8.36
C VAL A 112 -4.99 -2.01 -9.79
N PHE A 113 -5.86 -1.03 -9.96
CA PHE A 113 -6.30 -0.55 -11.26
C PHE A 113 -5.37 0.54 -11.77
N ILE A 114 -4.59 0.17 -12.77
CA ILE A 114 -3.56 0.99 -13.38
C ILE A 114 -4.17 1.79 -14.53
N ARG A 115 -3.93 3.10 -14.60
CA ARG A 115 -4.38 3.93 -15.73
C ARG A 115 -3.36 4.98 -16.10
N ALA A 116 -3.27 5.30 -17.38
CA ALA A 116 -2.50 6.47 -17.80
C ALA A 116 -3.08 7.75 -17.18
N LYS A 117 -2.20 8.62 -16.67
CA LYS A 117 -2.60 9.96 -16.23
C LYS A 117 -3.05 10.76 -17.46
N PRO A 118 -4.25 11.36 -17.44
CA PRO A 118 -4.81 11.97 -18.64
C PRO A 118 -4.07 13.25 -19.09
N PHE A 119 -3.41 13.97 -18.16
CA PHE A 119 -2.70 15.22 -18.45
C PHE A 119 -1.45 15.38 -17.57
N GLY A 120 -0.45 16.13 -18.07
CA GLY A 120 0.67 16.60 -17.25
C GLY A 120 1.74 15.55 -16.95
N CYS A 121 2.06 14.68 -17.90
CA CYS A 121 3.26 13.85 -17.80
C CYS A 121 4.50 14.72 -18.01
N GLY A 122 5.35 14.80 -16.99
CA GLY A 122 6.65 15.46 -17.07
C GLY A 122 7.68 14.62 -17.82
N SER A 123 8.92 15.12 -17.86
CA SER A 123 10.06 14.38 -18.43
C SER A 123 10.50 13.22 -17.55
N GLN A 124 10.19 13.22 -16.25
CA GLN A 124 10.51 12.12 -15.34
C GLN A 124 9.32 11.17 -15.17
N PRO A 125 9.57 9.86 -14.96
CA PRO A 125 8.53 8.93 -14.55
C PRO A 125 7.83 9.41 -13.28
N GLN A 126 6.50 9.35 -13.27
CA GLN A 126 5.67 9.68 -12.11
C GLN A 126 4.55 8.67 -12.00
N ALA A 127 4.18 8.33 -10.77
CA ALA A 127 2.96 7.62 -10.49
C ALA A 127 2.27 8.23 -9.27
N PHE A 128 0.99 7.92 -9.12
CA PHE A 128 0.21 8.27 -7.94
C PHE A 128 -0.74 7.13 -7.64
N GLY A 129 -0.53 6.47 -6.51
CA GLY A 129 -1.28 5.34 -6.03
C GLY A 129 -2.07 5.65 -4.77
N GLY A 130 -3.18 4.94 -4.60
CA GLY A 130 -3.97 5.06 -3.39
C GLY A 130 -5.08 4.02 -3.30
N ALA A 131 -5.60 3.87 -2.08
CA ALA A 131 -6.79 3.07 -1.85
C ALA A 131 -8.01 3.78 -2.44
N MET A 132 -8.92 3.03 -3.06
CA MET A 132 -10.22 3.58 -3.45
C MET A 132 -11.09 3.68 -2.20
N ARG A 133 -11.41 4.92 -1.80
CA ARG A 133 -12.19 5.21 -0.59
C ARG A 133 -13.55 5.80 -0.96
N PRO A 134 -14.61 4.98 -1.06
CA PRO A 134 -15.97 5.51 -1.25
C PRO A 134 -16.38 6.36 -0.02
N LYS A 135 -17.27 7.33 -0.20
CA LYS A 135 -17.75 8.17 0.93
C LYS A 135 -18.58 7.40 1.98
N SER A 136 -19.15 6.25 1.62
CA SER A 136 -19.98 5.44 2.53
C SER A 136 -19.11 4.50 3.36
N GLU A 137 -19.21 4.56 4.69
CA GLU A 137 -18.47 3.68 5.61
C GLU A 137 -18.72 2.18 5.36
N ILE A 138 -19.96 1.79 5.07
CA ILE A 138 -20.33 0.41 4.72
C ILE A 138 -19.57 -0.03 3.46
N LEU A 139 -19.49 0.86 2.46
CA LEU A 139 -18.71 0.59 1.25
C LEU A 139 -17.20 0.66 1.52
N ARG A 140 -16.71 1.52 2.43
CA ARG A 140 -15.27 1.57 2.80
C ARG A 140 -14.82 0.23 3.39
N ALA A 141 -15.60 -0.35 4.30
CA ALA A 141 -15.34 -1.68 4.86
C ALA A 141 -15.36 -2.79 3.79
N SER A 142 -16.12 -2.57 2.71
CA SER A 142 -16.32 -3.52 1.61
C SER A 142 -15.42 -3.28 0.39
N ILE A 143 -14.58 -2.22 0.38
CA ILE A 143 -13.80 -1.79 -0.81
C ILE A 143 -12.30 -1.71 -0.51
N THR A 144 -11.84 -2.20 0.65
CA THR A 144 -10.42 -2.25 1.02
C THR A 144 -9.50 -2.98 0.03
N LYS A 145 -10.08 -3.81 -0.85
CA LYS A 145 -9.40 -4.51 -1.94
C LYS A 145 -9.10 -3.63 -3.17
N LEU A 146 -9.81 -2.53 -3.38
CA LEU A 146 -9.66 -1.70 -4.57
C LEU A 146 -8.56 -0.66 -4.36
N ALA A 147 -7.56 -0.69 -5.23
CA ALA A 147 -6.49 0.28 -5.33
C ALA A 147 -6.48 0.88 -6.73
N PHE A 148 -5.93 2.07 -6.88
CA PHE A 148 -5.63 2.64 -8.19
C PHE A 148 -4.17 3.08 -8.24
N LEU A 149 -3.64 3.12 -9.46
CA LEU A 149 -2.33 3.68 -9.75
C LEU A 149 -2.44 4.46 -11.06
N GLU A 150 -2.29 5.77 -10.98
CA GLU A 150 -2.17 6.63 -12.16
C GLU A 150 -0.70 6.75 -12.55
N TYR A 151 -0.40 6.67 -13.84
CA TYR A 151 0.99 6.66 -14.28
C TYR A 151 1.31 7.61 -15.42
N CYS A 152 2.55 8.08 -15.41
CA CYS A 152 3.28 8.72 -16.48
C CYS A 152 4.65 8.05 -16.56
N TYR A 153 4.81 7.00 -17.37
CA TYR A 153 6.12 6.36 -17.53
C TYR A 153 6.86 6.99 -18.70
N ASN A 154 8.14 7.30 -18.46
CA ASN A 154 9.06 7.76 -19.50
C ASN A 154 10.31 6.88 -19.52
N GLU A 155 10.51 6.10 -20.59
CA GLU A 155 11.65 5.19 -20.72
C GLU A 155 13.01 5.89 -20.82
N VAL A 156 13.03 7.22 -21.02
CA VAL A 156 14.29 7.98 -21.20
C VAL A 156 15.17 7.98 -19.94
N SER A 157 14.63 7.62 -18.77
CA SER A 157 15.41 7.52 -17.54
C SER A 157 15.89 6.09 -17.28
N ASP A 158 17.04 5.73 -17.85
CA ASP A 158 17.67 4.39 -17.70
C ASP A 158 18.05 4.04 -16.25
N THR A 159 18.18 5.04 -15.38
CA THR A 159 18.54 4.85 -13.97
C THR A 159 17.35 4.83 -13.03
N PHE A 160 16.15 5.22 -13.49
CA PHE A 160 14.97 5.28 -12.64
C PHE A 160 14.51 3.89 -12.15
N SER A 161 14.26 3.74 -10.85
CA SER A 161 13.79 2.47 -10.28
C SER A 161 12.26 2.35 -10.37
N TYR A 162 11.75 1.84 -11.49
CA TYR A 162 10.31 1.52 -11.57
C TYR A 162 9.88 0.47 -10.55
N PHE A 163 10.80 -0.42 -10.14
CA PHE A 163 10.54 -1.41 -9.11
C PHE A 163 10.18 -0.75 -7.78
N ASP A 164 10.96 0.25 -7.35
CA ASP A 164 10.68 0.97 -6.11
C ASP A 164 9.48 1.90 -6.25
N LEU A 165 9.27 2.53 -7.42
CA LEU A 165 8.06 3.32 -7.70
C LEU A 165 6.79 2.46 -7.55
N PHE A 166 6.73 1.28 -8.16
CA PHE A 166 5.56 0.40 -8.01
C PHE A 166 5.34 -0.02 -6.55
N ARG A 167 6.42 -0.34 -5.83
CA ARG A 167 6.31 -0.70 -4.40
C ARG A 167 5.79 0.47 -3.57
N HIS A 168 6.30 1.66 -3.80
CA HIS A 168 5.89 2.87 -3.11
C HIS A 168 4.40 3.14 -3.29
N GLU A 169 3.90 3.18 -4.53
CA GLU A 169 2.50 3.49 -4.81
C GLU A 169 1.54 2.38 -4.36
N ILE A 170 1.95 1.12 -4.44
CA ILE A 170 1.14 0.01 -3.94
C ILE A 170 1.13 0.02 -2.40
N LEU A 171 2.22 0.38 -1.71
CA LEU A 171 2.22 0.54 -0.25
C LEU A 171 1.22 1.60 0.20
N HIS A 172 1.17 2.75 -0.48
CA HIS A 172 0.14 3.76 -0.25
C HIS A 172 -1.27 3.20 -0.44
N SER A 173 -1.45 2.38 -1.46
CA SER A 173 -2.72 1.70 -1.70
C SER A 173 -3.11 0.70 -0.60
N LEU A 174 -2.14 0.14 0.12
CA LEU A 174 -2.35 -0.72 1.28
C LEU A 174 -2.62 0.05 2.59
N GLY A 175 -2.63 1.38 2.53
CA GLY A 175 -2.88 2.25 3.69
C GLY A 175 -1.63 2.76 4.39
N TYR A 176 -0.46 2.66 3.76
CA TYR A 176 0.74 3.35 4.25
C TYR A 176 0.61 4.87 4.02
N GLY A 177 0.77 5.68 5.07
CA GLY A 177 0.62 7.14 5.00
C GLY A 177 -0.71 7.66 5.55
N VAL A 178 -0.77 8.97 5.79
CA VAL A 178 -1.94 9.68 6.32
C VAL A 178 -2.77 10.26 5.19
N PHE A 179 -3.81 9.53 4.78
CA PHE A 179 -4.69 9.97 3.69
C PHE A 179 -5.84 10.89 4.15
N GLU A 180 -6.16 10.90 5.45
CA GLU A 180 -7.23 11.72 6.04
C GLU A 180 -6.72 12.38 7.32
N PRO A 181 -6.19 13.63 7.25
CA PRO A 181 -5.65 14.32 8.41
C PRO A 181 -6.70 14.64 9.50
N HIS A 182 -7.99 14.48 9.18
CA HIS A 182 -9.11 14.63 10.11
C HIS A 182 -9.50 13.35 10.85
N ASP A 183 -8.95 12.19 10.47
CA ASP A 183 -9.05 10.98 11.26
C ASP A 183 -8.02 11.07 12.39
N SER A 184 -8.48 11.24 13.63
CA SER A 184 -7.60 11.37 14.79
C SER A 184 -6.76 10.12 15.04
N ALA A 185 -7.17 8.96 14.52
CA ALA A 185 -6.35 7.75 14.57
C ALA A 185 -5.15 7.83 13.60
N MET A 186 -5.26 8.63 12.54
CA MET A 186 -4.23 8.79 11.51
C MET A 186 -3.56 10.17 11.54
N SER A 187 -3.87 11.04 12.51
CA SER A 187 -3.30 12.40 12.52
C SER A 187 -1.78 12.39 12.73
N VAL A 188 -1.08 13.26 12.01
CA VAL A 188 0.36 13.52 12.19
C VAL A 188 0.58 14.23 13.52
N ARG A 189 1.49 13.72 14.35
CA ARG A 189 1.89 14.40 15.59
C ARG A 189 3.02 15.37 15.28
N GLU A 190 2.87 16.61 15.73
CA GLU A 190 3.87 17.67 15.53
C GLU A 190 4.62 18.00 16.82
N GLU A 191 5.88 18.35 16.69
CA GLU A 191 6.69 18.88 17.79
C GLU A 191 7.57 20.02 17.30
N LYS A 192 7.54 21.14 18.02
CA LYS A 192 8.42 22.28 17.76
C LYS A 192 9.68 22.16 18.59
N TYR A 193 10.82 22.48 17.99
CA TYR A 193 12.12 22.47 18.66
C TYR A 193 13.01 23.60 18.14
N GLN A 194 14.04 23.97 18.91
CA GLN A 194 15.03 24.95 18.48
C GLN A 194 16.12 24.22 17.69
N TRP A 195 16.31 24.64 16.44
CA TRP A 195 17.35 24.17 15.54
C TRP A 195 18.50 25.17 15.53
N LYS A 196 19.73 24.66 15.64
CA LYS A 196 20.93 25.48 15.53
C LYS A 196 21.47 25.38 14.12
N ASN A 197 21.40 26.48 13.38
CA ASN A 197 21.92 26.58 12.02
C ASN A 197 23.46 26.56 12.00
N GLU A 198 24.03 26.30 10.83
CA GLU A 198 25.49 26.24 10.63
C GLU A 198 26.20 27.56 10.97
N ASP A 199 25.51 28.69 10.77
CA ASP A 199 25.99 30.04 11.13
C ASP A 199 25.90 30.35 12.63
N GLY A 200 25.44 29.39 13.43
CA GLY A 200 25.28 29.51 14.88
C GLY A 200 23.99 30.21 15.33
N THR A 201 23.13 30.64 14.40
CA THR A 201 21.81 31.18 14.73
C THR A 201 20.84 30.08 15.16
N GLU A 202 19.82 30.42 15.93
CA GLU A 202 18.75 29.50 16.31
C GLU A 202 17.46 29.84 15.56
N SER A 203 16.82 28.82 15.00
CA SER A 203 15.51 28.91 14.35
C SER A 203 14.55 27.90 14.95
N THR A 204 13.27 28.23 15.01
CA THR A 204 12.25 27.25 15.39
C THR A 204 11.96 26.35 14.20
N ALA A 205 12.13 25.04 14.40
CA ALA A 205 11.78 24.01 13.45
C ALA A 205 10.61 23.17 13.97
N THR A 206 9.88 22.55 13.05
CA THR A 206 8.82 21.59 13.36
C THR A 206 9.22 20.24 12.81
N ARG A 207 9.05 19.19 13.61
CA ARG A 207 9.15 17.80 13.17
C ARG A 207 7.78 17.13 13.25
N HIS A 208 7.55 16.20 12.34
CA HIS A 208 6.29 15.51 12.13
C HIS A 208 6.52 14.02 12.37
N PHE A 209 5.55 13.36 13.01
CA PHE A 209 5.63 11.94 13.34
C PHE A 209 4.38 11.20 12.90
N PHE A 210 4.58 9.99 12.40
CA PHE A 210 3.49 9.03 12.23
C PHE A 210 2.90 8.64 13.59
N ASN A 211 1.58 8.50 13.64
CA ASN A 211 0.90 7.83 14.73
C ASN A 211 1.07 6.31 14.60
N THR A 212 2.19 5.79 15.10
CA THR A 212 2.58 4.39 14.96
C THR A 212 2.58 3.66 16.31
N ASN A 213 2.53 2.33 16.24
CA ASN A 213 2.70 1.47 17.41
C ASN A 213 4.19 1.30 17.77
N GLN A 214 4.45 0.80 18.99
CA GLN A 214 5.81 0.61 19.50
C GLN A 214 6.74 -0.21 18.57
N PRO A 215 6.29 -1.30 17.91
CA PRO A 215 7.14 -2.06 16.99
C PRO A 215 7.75 -1.24 15.85
N ALA A 216 7.04 -0.26 15.29
CA ALA A 216 7.60 0.59 14.23
C ALA A 216 8.75 1.47 14.76
N LEU A 217 8.58 2.03 15.96
CA LEU A 217 9.63 2.78 16.64
C LEU A 217 10.83 1.91 16.99
N ASP A 218 10.60 0.65 17.37
CA ASP A 218 11.68 -0.29 17.69
C ASP A 218 12.54 -0.63 16.47
N GLU A 219 11.94 -0.82 15.28
CA GLU A 219 12.69 -1.01 14.04
C GLU A 219 13.48 0.25 13.63
N VAL A 220 12.93 1.45 13.84
CA VAL A 220 13.67 2.70 13.59
C VAL A 220 14.85 2.87 14.55
N LYS A 221 14.66 2.57 15.85
CA LYS A 221 15.73 2.57 16.84
C LYS A 221 16.86 1.63 16.44
N LYS A 222 16.52 0.42 16.01
CA LYS A 222 17.46 -0.57 15.50
C LYS A 222 18.17 -0.11 14.22
N TYR A 223 17.45 0.50 13.27
CA TYR A 223 18.04 1.02 12.04
C TYR A 223 19.12 2.07 12.31
N PHE A 224 18.87 2.98 13.25
CA PHE A 224 19.84 4.02 13.62
C PHE A 224 20.85 3.61 14.69
N GLY A 225 20.73 2.41 15.27
CA GLY A 225 21.56 2.00 16.42
C GLY A 225 21.36 2.88 17.66
N CYS A 226 20.15 3.43 17.82
CA CYS A 226 19.79 4.38 18.87
C CYS A 226 18.87 3.72 19.90
N ASP A 227 19.46 3.17 20.97
CA ASP A 227 18.73 2.40 21.99
C ASP A 227 17.93 3.25 23.01
N SER A 228 17.92 4.59 22.89
CA SER A 228 17.43 5.49 23.94
C SER A 228 16.26 6.37 23.54
N ASP A 229 15.60 6.96 24.55
CA ASP A 229 14.46 7.88 24.53
C ASP A 229 14.65 9.17 23.70
N ILE A 230 15.74 9.27 22.93
CA ILE A 230 16.05 10.33 21.98
C ILE A 230 15.06 10.28 20.81
N LEU A 231 14.81 9.08 20.28
CA LEU A 231 13.82 8.88 19.22
C LEU A 231 12.42 8.91 19.82
N LYS A 232 11.72 10.02 19.60
CA LYS A 232 10.36 10.26 20.13
C LYS A 232 9.26 9.63 19.28
N GLY A 233 9.57 9.12 18.09
CA GLY A 233 8.63 8.53 17.16
C GLY A 233 9.27 8.22 15.81
N VAL A 234 8.48 7.74 14.87
CA VAL A 234 8.88 7.57 13.46
C VAL A 234 8.61 8.86 12.72
N GLU A 235 9.67 9.56 12.30
CA GLU A 235 9.55 10.87 11.64
C GLU A 235 8.98 10.74 10.21
N SER A 236 8.00 11.59 9.91
CA SER A 236 7.33 11.71 8.62
C SER A 236 7.66 13.03 7.93
N ASP A 237 7.25 13.16 6.68
CA ASP A 237 7.04 14.48 6.08
C ASP A 237 5.89 15.23 6.76
N GLU A 238 5.71 16.51 6.40
CA GLU A 238 4.66 17.38 6.96
C GLU A 238 3.25 16.78 6.79
N GLY A 239 3.01 16.14 5.63
CA GLY A 239 1.73 15.51 5.30
C GLY A 239 1.51 14.15 5.95
N GLY A 240 2.53 13.54 6.57
CA GLY A 240 2.44 12.18 7.10
C GLY A 240 2.26 11.13 6.01
N MET A 241 2.62 11.43 4.76
CA MET A 241 2.49 10.48 3.65
C MET A 241 3.74 9.61 3.57
N HIS A 242 4.91 10.20 3.79
CA HIS A 242 6.20 9.55 3.62
C HIS A 242 7.00 9.58 4.91
N LEU A 243 8.02 8.72 5.00
CA LEU A 243 9.09 8.92 5.96
C LEU A 243 9.80 10.24 5.65
N ASN A 244 10.38 10.87 6.67
CA ASN A 244 11.20 12.04 6.46
C ASN A 244 12.41 11.69 5.57
N GLU A 245 12.41 12.17 4.32
CA GLU A 245 13.41 11.78 3.32
C GLU A 245 14.83 12.22 3.70
N TYR A 246 14.97 13.34 4.42
CA TYR A 246 16.27 13.82 4.90
C TYR A 246 16.90 12.85 5.92
N ILE A 247 16.07 12.27 6.80
CA ILE A 247 16.53 11.36 7.85
C ILE A 247 16.74 9.95 7.32
N PHE A 248 15.82 9.46 6.49
CA PHE A 248 15.83 8.09 6.00
C PHE A 248 16.54 7.91 4.65
N GLN A 249 16.99 9.00 4.02
CA GLN A 249 17.68 9.01 2.71
C GLN A 249 16.90 8.28 1.62
N VAL A 250 15.57 8.38 1.67
CA VAL A 250 14.67 7.79 0.70
C VAL A 250 14.29 8.86 -0.32
N SER A 251 14.92 8.85 -1.49
CA SER A 251 14.50 9.66 -2.64
C SER A 251 14.09 8.71 -3.78
N LEU A 252 12.86 8.85 -4.29
CA LEU A 252 12.40 8.19 -5.51
C LEU A 252 12.59 9.07 -6.74
#